data_AF-A0A810L9C2-F1
#
_entry.id   AF-A0A810L9C2-F1
#
_cell.length_a   1.000
_cell.length_b   1.000
_cell.length_c   1.000
_cell.angle_alpha   90.00
_cell.angle_beta   90.00
_cell.angle_gamma   90.00
#
_symmetry.space_group_name_H-M   'P 1'
#
loop_
_entity.id
_entity.type
_entity.pdbx_description
1 polymer ?
#
loop_
_entity_poly.entity_id
_entity_poly.type
_entity_poly.pdbx_seq_one_letter_code
_entity_poly.pdbx_strand_id
1 'polypeptide(L)' 'MPRSTDPERTYTIRQLYVELARYHQTLEDTGNHSRSTIESYVTHPVRFLRWLAGDYDPRRSDPWP' A
#
# COMPACT_ATOMS: atom_id res chain seq x y z
N MET A 1 7.15 20.00 19.59
CA MET A 1 7.22 19.13 18.39
C MET A 1 6.15 19.61 17.42
N PRO A 2 6.46 20.34 16.35
CA PRO A 2 5.43 20.66 15.36
C PRO A 2 5.07 19.35 14.63
N ARG A 3 3.80 18.93 14.70
CA ARG A 3 3.24 18.03 13.69
C ARG A 3 3.43 18.77 12.36
N SER A 4 4.24 18.23 11.44
CA SER A 4 4.21 18.68 10.05
C SER A 4 2.79 18.48 9.53
N THR A 5 1.98 19.53 9.59
CA THR A 5 0.79 19.68 8.76
C THR A 5 1.29 19.93 7.35
N ASP A 6 1.67 18.85 6.65
CA ASP A 6 1.86 18.89 5.20
C ASP A 6 0.47 19.20 4.61
N PRO A 7 0.26 20.36 3.97
CA PRO A 7 -1.05 20.76 3.47
C PRO A 7 -1.57 19.68 2.52
N GLU A 8 -2.69 19.06 2.89
CA GLU A 8 -3.42 17.99 2.18
C GLU A 8 -2.66 17.39 0.99
N ARG A 9 -1.62 16.60 1.31
CA ARG A 9 -0.80 15.98 0.28
C ARG A 9 -1.67 15.06 -0.57
N THR A 10 -2.07 15.56 -1.73
CA THR A 10 -2.93 14.81 -2.65
C THR A 10 -2.05 13.88 -3.46
N TYR A 11 -2.17 12.58 -3.21
CA TYR A 11 -1.46 11.56 -3.95
C TYR A 11 -2.30 11.05 -5.12
N THR A 12 -1.71 11.01 -6.31
CA THR A 12 -2.23 10.21 -7.42
C THR A 12 -2.08 8.72 -7.10
N ILE A 13 -2.90 7.87 -7.70
CA ILE A 13 -2.81 6.40 -7.56
C ILE A 13 -1.39 5.91 -7.88
N ARG A 14 -0.74 6.45 -8.92
CA ARG A 14 0.64 6.11 -9.27
C ARG A 14 1.62 6.44 -8.14
N GLN A 15 1.47 7.61 -7.51
CA GLN A 15 2.34 7.98 -6.39
C GLN A 15 2.08 7.08 -5.17
N LEU A 16 0.83 6.66 -4.92
CA LEU A 16 0.53 5.70 -3.86
C LEU A 16 1.24 4.36 -4.07
N TYR A 17 1.29 3.85 -5.31
CA TYR A 17 2.06 2.64 -5.63
C TYR A 17 3.57 2.83 -5.39
N VAL A 18 4.12 4.01 -5.72
CA VAL A 18 5.54 4.32 -5.48
C VAL A 18 5.85 4.37 -3.99
N GLU A 19 5.02 5.03 -3.18
CA GLU A 19 5.23 5.07 -1.73
C GLU A 19 5.05 3.68 -1.09
N LEU A 20 4.11 2.88 -1.57
CA LEU A 20 3.94 1.50 -1.12
C LEU A 20 5.17 0.63 -1.42
N ALA A 21 5.79 0.79 -2.59
CA ALA A 21 7.01 0.09 -2.94
C ALA A 21 8.20 0.50 -2.03
N ARG A 22 8.32 1.80 -1.70
CA ARG A 22 9.33 2.27 -0.74
C ARG A 22 9.11 1.73 0.66
N TYR A 23 7.85 1.70 1.10
CA TYR A 23 7.49 1.11 2.38
C TYR A 23 7.84 -0.38 2.41
N HIS A 24 7.54 -1.13 1.34
CA HIS A 24 7.92 -2.54 1.23
C HIS A 24 9.43 -2.74 1.36
N GLN A 25 10.23 -1.98 0.62
CA GLN A 25 11.70 -2.05 0.72
C GLN A 25 12.17 -1.75 2.15
N THR A 26 11.57 -0.77 2.82
CA THR A 26 11.91 -0.43 4.20
C THR A 26 11.62 -1.59 5.17
N LEU A 27 10.54 -2.35 4.95
CA LEU A 27 10.22 -3.54 5.75
C LEU A 27 11.22 -4.68 5.50
N GLU A 28 11.67 -4.86 4.26
CA GLU A 28 12.71 -5.85 3.94
C GLU A 28 14.06 -5.46 4.56
N ASP A 29 14.45 -4.19 4.45
CA ASP A 29 15.74 -3.68 4.93
C ASP A 29 15.85 -3.70 6.47
N THR A 30 14.71 -3.51 7.17
CA THR A 30 14.68 -3.53 8.64
C THR A 30 14.72 -4.94 9.24
N GLY A 31 14.54 -5.99 8.42
CA GLY A 31 14.79 -7.39 8.78
C GLY A 31 13.98 -7.98 9.94
N ASN A 32 13.05 -7.23 10.54
CA ASN A 32 12.35 -7.58 11.77
C ASN A 32 11.01 -8.28 11.56
N HIS A 33 10.65 -8.60 10.31
CA HIS A 33 9.37 -9.21 9.96
C HIS A 33 9.58 -10.46 9.13
N SER A 34 8.77 -11.49 9.39
CA SER A 34 8.73 -12.66 8.52
C SER A 34 8.17 -12.25 7.16
N ARG A 35 8.58 -12.96 6.10
CA ARG A 35 8.11 -12.72 4.73
C ARG A 35 6.58 -12.68 4.63
N SER A 36 5.88 -13.57 5.33
CA SER A 36 4.41 -13.60 5.37
C SER A 36 3.78 -12.35 6.01
N THR A 37 4.46 -11.78 7.02
CA THR A 37 4.02 -10.55 7.67
C THR A 37 4.24 -9.34 6.75
N ILE A 38 5.38 -9.27 6.07
CA ILE A 38 5.67 -8.24 5.06
C ILE A 38 4.65 -8.32 3.91
N GLU A 39 4.39 -9.52 3.39
CA GLU A 39 3.41 -9.75 2.34
C GLU A 39 2.01 -9.27 2.73
N SER A 40 1.60 -9.45 3.99
CA SER A 40 0.31 -8.94 4.48
C SER A 40 0.26 -7.41 4.49
N TYR A 41 1.35 -6.75 4.92
CA TYR A 41 1.45 -5.30 4.93
C TYR A 41 1.41 -4.67 3.54
N VAL A 42 1.77 -5.42 2.49
CA VAL A 42 1.71 -4.96 1.11
C VAL A 42 0.40 -5.36 0.43
N THR A 43 -0.10 -6.57 0.70
CA THR A 43 -1.28 -7.14 0.04
C THR A 43 -2.53 -6.29 0.28
N HIS A 44 -2.78 -5.86 1.53
CA HIS A 44 -3.97 -5.07 1.83
C HIS A 44 -3.97 -3.69 1.16
N PRO A 45 -2.87 -2.91 1.22
CA PRO A 45 -2.77 -1.67 0.46
C PRO A 45 -2.90 -1.85 -1.05
N VAL A 46 -2.27 -2.88 -1.65
CA VAL A 46 -2.42 -3.14 -3.09
C VAL A 46 -3.90 -3.37 -3.45
N ARG A 47 -4.64 -4.15 -2.67
CA ARG A 47 -6.09 -4.37 -2.89
C ARG A 47 -6.86 -3.06 -2.84
N PHE A 48 -6.56 -2.22 -1.86
CA PHE A 48 -7.19 -0.91 -1.74
C PHE A 48 -6.88 -0.01 -2.95
N LEU A 49 -5.63 0.00 -3.43
CA LEU A 49 -5.24 0.80 -4.59
C LEU A 49 -5.88 0.31 -5.89
N ARG A 50 -6.02 -1.01 -6.08
CA ARG A 50 -6.74 -1.59 -7.22
C ARG A 50 -8.23 -1.26 -7.18
N TRP A 51 -8.84 -1.29 -5.99
CA TRP A 51 -10.22 -0.85 -5.81
C TRP A 51 -10.39 0.64 -6.13
N LEU A 52 -9.48 1.47 -5.62
CA LEU A 52 -9.48 2.91 -5.88
C LEU A 52 -9.29 3.24 -7.38
N ALA A 53 -8.53 2.40 -8.10
CA ALA A 53 -8.34 2.52 -9.55
C ALA A 53 -9.53 2.00 -10.38
N GLY A 54 -10.48 1.28 -9.76
CA GLY A 54 -11.58 0.60 -10.46
C GLY A 54 -11.21 -0.75 -11.09
N ASP A 55 -9.99 -1.24 -10.85
CA ASP A 55 -9.47 -2.50 -11.39
C ASP A 55 -9.82 -3.73 -10.53
N TYR A 56 -10.49 -3.51 -9.40
CA TYR A 56 -10.88 -4.54 -8.44
C TYR A 56 -12.16 -4.12 -7.69
N ASP A 57 -13.12 -5.02 -7.52
CA ASP A 57 -14.27 -4.79 -6.65
C ASP A 57 -14.25 -5.82 -5.51
N PRO A 58 -14.01 -5.42 -4.24
CA PRO A 58 -13.99 -6.33 -3.10
C PRO A 58 -15.36 -6.96 -2.79
N ARG A 59 -16.45 -6.44 -3.39
CA ARG A 59 -17.82 -6.96 -3.23
C ARG A 59 -18.20 -7.95 -4.30
N ARG A 60 -17.49 -7.97 -5.43
CA ARG A 60 -17.56 -9.07 -6.39
C ARG A 60 -16.62 -10.16 -5.91
N SER A 61 -17.04 -11.41 -6.00
CA SER A 61 -16.20 -12.57 -5.65
C SER A 61 -15.10 -12.81 -6.67
N ASP A 62 -14.48 -11.74 -7.19
CA ASP A 62 -13.40 -11.82 -8.17
C ASP A 62 -12.19 -12.47 -7.48
N PRO A 63 -11.72 -13.62 -7.97
CA PRO A 63 -10.57 -14.28 -7.40
C PRO A 63 -9.34 -13.39 -7.55
N TRP A 64 -8.54 -13.33 -6.50
CA TRP A 64 -7.24 -12.69 -6.56
C TRP A 64 -6.32 -13.52 -7.48
N PRO A 65 -5.62 -12.91 -8.46
CA PRO A 65 -4.66 -13.63 -9.29
C PRO A 65 -3.43 -14.10 -8.51
#